data_AF-A0A423MKP1-F1
#
_entry.id   AF-A0A423MKP1-F1
#
_cell.length_a   1.000
_cell.length_b   1.000
_cell.length_c   1.000
_cell.angle_alpha   90.00
_cell.angle_beta   90.00
_cell.angle_gamma   90.00
#
_symmetry.space_group_name_H-M   'P 1'
#
loop_
_entity.id
_entity.type
_entity.pdbx_description
1 polymer ?
#
loop_
_entity_poly.entity_id
_entity_poly.type
_entity_poly.pdbx_seq_one_letter_code
_entity_poly.pdbx_strand_id
1 'polypeptide(L)'
;MTTNFEIALKKNELPDYFRGNSQYFTRDPDWGTQLHIINWQGLCGYLKKLENSIEILRNAFSIYLNSVELTKNDACDLLENIGCYYHLRNKYPFLPKDGFDLVRDAADSEKQRISDIMTFLRKTIEAKYDIRDFELYNRRIRKLIDDGGPTNIESL
;
A
#
# COMPACT_ATOMS: atom_id res chain seq x y z
N MET A 1 -12.72 -9.24 19.29
CA MET A 1 -11.45 -8.49 19.41
C MET A 1 -11.43 -7.44 18.30
N THR A 2 -11.23 -6.18 18.65
CA THR A 2 -11.11 -5.05 17.71
C THR A 2 -9.76 -5.14 16.99
N THR A 3 -9.73 -4.94 15.67
CA THR A 3 -8.46 -4.97 14.91
C THR A 3 -7.77 -3.61 14.94
N ASN A 4 -6.46 -3.56 14.70
CA ASN A 4 -5.72 -2.29 14.58
C ASN A 4 -6.30 -1.39 13.48
N PHE A 5 -6.77 -1.98 12.37
CA PHE A 5 -7.44 -1.23 11.31
C PHE A 5 -8.75 -0.59 11.80
N GLU A 6 -9.55 -1.33 12.56
CA GLU A 6 -10.79 -0.80 13.13
C GLU A 6 -10.52 0.33 14.13
N ILE A 7 -9.44 0.24 14.91
CA ILE A 7 -8.98 1.32 15.80
C ILE A 7 -8.59 2.56 14.98
N ALA A 8 -7.74 2.38 13.96
CA ALA A 8 -7.29 3.46 13.09
C ALA A 8 -8.45 4.16 12.39
N LEU A 9 -9.42 3.39 11.90
CA LEU A 9 -10.62 3.90 11.26
C LEU A 9 -11.45 4.76 12.23
N LYS A 10 -11.66 4.30 13.47
CA LYS A 10 -12.44 5.05 14.48
C LYS A 10 -11.74 6.30 14.99
N LYS A 11 -10.41 6.32 14.97
CA LYS A 11 -9.59 7.44 15.47
C LYS A 11 -9.13 8.41 14.37
N ASN A 12 -9.48 8.16 13.11
CA ASN A 12 -8.98 8.91 11.95
C ASN A 12 -7.43 8.83 11.81
N GLU A 13 -6.84 7.69 12.19
CA GLU A 13 -5.39 7.45 12.17
C GLU A 13 -4.98 6.53 11.00
N LEU A 14 -5.77 6.51 9.92
CA LEU A 14 -5.47 5.70 8.73
C LEU A 14 -4.08 6.00 8.13
N PRO A 15 -3.63 7.27 8.02
CA PRO A 15 -2.27 7.58 7.57
C PRO A 15 -1.17 6.89 8.40
N ASP A 16 -1.33 6.86 9.72
CA ASP A 16 -0.38 6.19 10.62
C ASP A 16 -0.47 4.67 10.51
N TYR A 17 -1.67 4.14 10.29
CA TYR A 17 -1.88 2.71 10.09
C TYR A 17 -1.15 2.18 8.85
N PHE A 18 -1.29 2.86 7.71
CA PHE A 18 -0.64 2.44 6.47
C PHE A 18 0.87 2.66 6.49
N ARG A 19 1.39 3.67 7.21
CA ARG A 19 2.83 3.82 7.46
C ARG A 19 3.38 2.82 8.48
N GLY A 20 2.51 2.28 9.33
CA GLY A 20 2.94 1.50 10.49
C GLY A 20 3.58 2.37 11.56
N ASN A 21 3.06 3.58 11.79
CA ASN A 21 3.55 4.44 12.87
C ASN A 21 2.95 4.02 14.22
N SER A 22 3.64 4.37 15.30
CA SER A 22 3.12 4.24 16.67
C SER A 22 2.66 2.81 16.98
N GLN A 23 1.43 2.64 17.47
CA GLN A 23 0.84 1.34 17.79
C GLN A 23 0.58 0.42 16.58
N TYR A 24 0.72 0.95 15.35
CA TYR A 24 0.52 0.21 14.10
C TYR A 24 1.82 -0.35 13.53
N PHE A 25 2.96 -0.05 14.16
CA PHE A 25 4.24 -0.60 13.79
C PHE A 25 4.27 -2.10 14.09
N THR A 26 4.47 -2.90 13.05
CA THR A 26 4.73 -4.32 13.18
C THR A 26 6.15 -4.58 12.74
N ARG A 27 7.01 -4.94 13.69
CA ARG A 27 8.44 -5.13 13.45
C ARG A 27 8.70 -6.42 12.67
N ASP A 28 9.47 -6.30 11.58
CA ASP A 28 10.13 -7.44 10.93
C ASP A 28 11.15 -8.04 11.90
N PRO A 29 11.05 -9.34 12.26
CA PRO A 29 11.94 -9.94 13.24
C PRO A 29 13.40 -10.02 12.77
N ASP A 30 13.62 -10.07 11.45
CA ASP A 30 14.95 -10.21 10.85
C ASP A 30 15.59 -8.85 10.57
N TRP A 31 14.79 -7.88 10.09
CA TRP A 31 15.29 -6.59 9.59
C TRP A 31 14.92 -5.38 10.45
N GLY A 32 13.99 -5.53 11.39
CA GLY A 32 13.50 -4.44 12.24
C GLY A 32 12.71 -3.35 11.51
N THR A 33 12.39 -3.56 10.23
CA THR A 33 11.59 -2.65 9.39
C THR A 33 10.09 -2.88 9.60
N GLN A 34 9.26 -2.00 9.03
CA GLN A 34 7.81 -2.18 9.05
C GLN A 34 7.37 -3.36 8.19
N LEU A 35 6.60 -4.28 8.76
CA LEU A 35 5.90 -5.35 8.05
C LEU A 35 4.48 -4.92 7.65
N HIS A 36 4.40 -4.18 6.56
CA HIS A 36 3.13 -3.72 5.97
C HIS A 36 2.12 -4.86 5.76
N ILE A 37 2.58 -6.06 5.43
CA ILE A 37 1.71 -7.22 5.18
C ILE A 37 0.88 -7.63 6.40
N ILE A 38 1.38 -7.46 7.62
CA ILE A 38 0.62 -7.83 8.83
C ILE A 38 -0.54 -6.86 9.05
N ASN A 39 -0.32 -5.56 8.80
CA ASN A 39 -1.40 -4.57 8.80
C ASN A 39 -2.43 -4.99 7.75
N TRP A 40 -2.03 -5.18 6.50
CA TRP A 40 -2.94 -5.59 5.43
C TRP A 40 -3.73 -6.88 5.71
N GLN A 41 -3.12 -7.89 6.35
CA GLN A 41 -3.83 -9.09 6.81
C GLN A 41 -4.89 -8.78 7.87
N GLY A 42 -4.57 -7.91 8.85
CA GLY A 42 -5.50 -7.45 9.87
C GLY A 42 -6.67 -6.64 9.29
N LEU A 43 -6.39 -5.75 8.34
CA LEU A 43 -7.40 -5.02 7.56
C LEU A 43 -8.29 -5.99 6.80
N CYS A 44 -7.74 -6.97 6.08
CA CYS A 44 -8.53 -7.95 5.34
C CYS A 44 -9.39 -8.82 6.27
N GLY A 45 -8.87 -9.17 7.46
CA GLY A 45 -9.60 -9.91 8.48
C GLY A 45 -10.81 -9.16 9.03
N TYR A 46 -10.76 -7.83 9.06
CA TYR A 46 -11.87 -6.95 9.41
C TYR A 46 -12.85 -6.80 8.23
N LEU A 47 -12.35 -6.36 7.07
CA LEU A 47 -13.17 -6.04 5.90
C LEU A 47 -13.99 -7.22 5.37
N LYS A 48 -13.45 -8.45 5.40
CA LYS A 48 -14.16 -9.63 4.88
C LYS A 48 -15.52 -9.92 5.54
N LYS A 49 -15.82 -9.26 6.66
CA LYS A 49 -17.07 -9.41 7.42
C LYS A 49 -18.11 -8.34 7.09
N LEU A 50 -17.75 -7.35 6.26
CA LEU A 50 -18.55 -6.16 5.99
C LEU A 50 -19.09 -6.18 4.55
N GLU A 51 -20.35 -5.82 4.38
CA GLU A 51 -20.99 -5.72 3.07
C GLU A 51 -20.40 -4.56 2.24
N ASN A 52 -20.08 -3.44 2.87
CA ASN A 52 -19.49 -2.25 2.25
C ASN A 52 -17.94 -2.25 2.29
N SER A 53 -17.32 -3.44 2.33
CA SER A 53 -15.87 -3.61 2.47
C SER A 53 -15.04 -2.88 1.42
N ILE A 54 -15.46 -2.90 0.16
CA ILE A 54 -14.77 -2.23 -0.96
C ILE A 54 -14.79 -0.71 -0.80
N GLU A 55 -15.92 -0.13 -0.39
CA GLU A 55 -16.06 1.31 -0.16
C GLU A 55 -15.16 1.77 1.00
N ILE A 56 -15.15 1.02 2.11
CA ILE A 56 -14.28 1.29 3.25
C ILE A 56 -12.80 1.22 2.83
N LEU A 57 -12.40 0.20 2.07
CA LEU A 57 -11.03 0.08 1.57
C LEU A 57 -10.64 1.27 0.70
N ARG A 58 -11.48 1.63 -0.27
CA ARG A 58 -11.24 2.74 -1.19
C ARG A 58 -11.06 4.05 -0.43
N ASN A 59 -11.99 4.36 0.48
CA ASN A 59 -11.92 5.58 1.29
C ASN A 59 -10.69 5.59 2.19
N ALA A 60 -10.37 4.45 2.81
CA ALA A 60 -9.21 4.35 3.68
C ALA A 60 -7.89 4.57 2.92
N PHE A 61 -7.75 3.96 1.75
CA PHE A 61 -6.58 4.13 0.90
C PHE A 61 -6.48 5.56 0.34
N SER A 62 -7.60 6.17 -0.05
CA SER A 62 -7.66 7.57 -0.50
C SER A 62 -7.17 8.54 0.58
N ILE A 63 -7.63 8.38 1.83
CA ILE A 63 -7.18 9.18 2.97
C ILE A 63 -5.66 9.04 3.17
N TYR A 64 -5.14 7.81 3.10
CA TYR A 64 -3.71 7.58 3.18
C TYR A 64 -2.95 8.24 2.04
N LEU A 65 -3.36 8.01 0.79
CA LEU A 65 -2.71 8.53 -0.41
C LEU A 65 -2.61 10.06 -0.39
N ASN A 66 -3.66 10.74 0.07
CA ASN A 66 -3.68 12.19 0.23
C ASN A 66 -2.71 12.71 1.31
N SER A 67 -2.35 11.86 2.28
CA SER A 67 -1.35 12.19 3.29
C SER A 67 0.10 11.92 2.85
N VAL A 68 0.34 11.21 1.74
CA VAL A 68 1.69 10.81 1.31
C VAL A 68 2.46 12.03 0.81
N GLU A 69 3.62 12.30 1.38
CA GLU A 69 4.53 13.38 0.97
C GLU A 69 5.60 12.87 -0.02
N LEU A 70 6.21 13.79 -0.79
CA LEU A 70 7.32 13.46 -1.70
C LEU A 70 8.64 13.28 -0.94
N THR A 71 8.67 12.25 -0.10
CA THR A 71 9.88 11.78 0.61
C THR A 71 10.17 10.33 0.24
N LYS A 72 11.44 9.90 0.35
CA LYS A 72 11.82 8.51 0.03
C LYS A 72 11.02 7.49 0.85
N ASN A 73 10.82 7.78 2.14
CA ASN A 73 10.15 6.85 3.05
C ASN A 73 8.67 6.70 2.69
N ASP A 74 7.96 7.81 2.53
CA ASP A 74 6.54 7.81 2.16
C ASP A 74 6.29 7.15 0.80
N ALA A 75 7.18 7.40 -0.18
CA ALA A 75 7.07 6.76 -1.48
C ALA A 75 7.37 5.24 -1.43
N CYS A 76 8.34 4.82 -0.61
CA CYS A 76 8.59 3.39 -0.34
C CYS A 76 7.40 2.72 0.34
N ASP A 77 6.79 3.36 1.35
CA ASP A 77 5.62 2.83 2.04
C ASP A 77 4.43 2.74 1.10
N LEU A 78 4.22 3.70 0.20
CA LEU A 78 3.17 3.62 -0.80
C LEU A 78 3.37 2.41 -1.73
N LEU A 79 4.59 2.19 -2.23
CA LEU A 79 4.91 1.03 -3.06
C LEU A 79 4.65 -0.29 -2.32
N GLU A 80 5.05 -0.38 -1.04
CA GLU A 80 4.81 -1.56 -0.20
C GLU A 80 3.32 -1.80 0.06
N ASN A 81 2.55 -0.75 0.34
CA ASN A 81 1.11 -0.86 0.54
C ASN A 81 0.38 -1.32 -0.73
N ILE A 82 0.75 -0.77 -1.90
CA ILE A 82 0.22 -1.22 -3.20
C ILE A 82 0.62 -2.68 -3.46
N GLY A 83 1.88 -3.06 -3.20
CA GLY A 83 2.34 -4.44 -3.31
C GLY A 83 1.55 -5.40 -2.42
N CYS A 84 1.30 -5.01 -1.17
CA CYS A 84 0.50 -5.80 -0.23
C CYS A 84 -0.94 -6.01 -0.73
N TYR A 85 -1.58 -4.98 -1.30
CA TYR A 85 -2.90 -5.11 -1.93
C TYR A 85 -2.90 -6.19 -3.02
N TYR A 86 -1.97 -6.10 -3.98
CA TYR A 86 -1.89 -7.04 -5.10
C TYR A 86 -1.54 -8.46 -4.66
N HIS A 87 -0.66 -8.62 -3.67
CA HIS A 87 -0.38 -9.93 -3.09
C HIS A 87 -1.61 -10.54 -2.39
N LEU A 88 -2.39 -9.72 -1.67
CA LEU A 88 -3.53 -10.21 -0.90
C LEU A 88 -4.81 -10.37 -1.69
N ARG A 89 -5.04 -9.63 -2.79
CA ARG A 89 -6.21 -9.87 -3.67
C ARG A 89 -6.22 -11.28 -4.25
N ASN A 90 -5.04 -11.91 -4.40
CA ASN A 90 -4.88 -13.29 -4.84
C ASN A 90 -5.24 -14.32 -3.74
N LYS A 91 -5.37 -13.87 -2.48
CA LYS A 91 -5.68 -14.72 -1.31
C LYS A 91 -7.07 -14.48 -0.73
N TYR A 92 -7.61 -13.27 -0.90
CA TYR A 92 -8.89 -12.86 -0.34
C TYR A 92 -9.87 -12.50 -1.46
N PRO A 93 -10.81 -13.40 -1.84
CA PRO A 93 -11.72 -13.22 -2.98
C PRO A 93 -12.65 -12.00 -2.88
N PHE A 94 -12.85 -11.45 -1.69
CA PHE A 94 -13.65 -10.23 -1.53
C PHE A 94 -12.95 -8.98 -2.08
N LEU A 95 -11.60 -8.98 -2.16
CA LEU A 95 -10.84 -7.83 -2.65
C LEU A 95 -11.05 -7.59 -4.16
N PRO A 96 -10.96 -8.58 -5.05
CA PRO A 96 -11.25 -8.38 -6.47
C PRO A 96 -12.74 -8.60 -6.82
N LYS A 97 -13.64 -8.54 -5.84
CA LYS A 97 -15.06 -8.80 -6.07
C LYS A 97 -15.61 -7.87 -7.15
N ASP A 98 -16.39 -8.42 -8.06
CA ASP A 98 -17.01 -7.71 -9.20
C ASP A 98 -15.97 -7.02 -10.11
N GLY A 99 -14.73 -7.52 -10.14
CA GLY A 99 -13.65 -6.99 -10.96
C GLY A 99 -12.90 -5.80 -10.36
N PHE A 100 -13.22 -5.42 -9.12
CA PHE A 100 -12.61 -4.26 -8.47
C PHE A 100 -11.08 -4.34 -8.39
N ASP A 101 -10.44 -3.22 -8.68
CA ASP A 101 -9.00 -3.00 -8.56
C ASP A 101 -8.71 -1.67 -7.85
N LEU A 102 -8.12 -1.72 -6.65
CA LEU A 102 -7.88 -0.54 -5.81
C LEU A 102 -7.07 0.56 -6.51
N VAL A 103 -6.14 0.18 -7.38
CA VAL A 103 -5.25 1.13 -8.06
C VAL A 103 -5.80 1.50 -9.44
N ARG A 104 -6.30 0.54 -10.20
CA ARG A 104 -6.81 0.81 -11.56
C ARG A 104 -8.20 1.47 -11.57
N ASP A 105 -8.99 1.31 -10.51
CA ASP A 105 -10.30 1.95 -10.36
C ASP A 105 -10.24 3.21 -9.47
N ALA A 106 -9.05 3.65 -9.06
CA ALA A 106 -8.86 4.90 -8.34
C ALA A 106 -9.25 6.11 -9.22
N ALA A 107 -9.55 7.25 -8.60
CA ALA A 107 -9.84 8.47 -9.36
C ALA A 107 -8.62 8.91 -10.18
N ASP A 108 -8.83 9.62 -11.30
CA ASP A 108 -7.72 10.05 -12.16
C ASP A 108 -6.68 10.91 -11.41
N SER A 109 -7.13 11.75 -10.47
CA SER A 109 -6.24 12.52 -9.59
C SER A 109 -5.39 11.64 -8.67
N GLU A 110 -5.93 10.52 -8.21
CA GLU A 110 -5.23 9.56 -7.36
C GLU A 110 -4.24 8.72 -8.16
N LYS A 111 -4.62 8.29 -9.36
CA LYS A 111 -3.71 7.62 -10.31
C LYS A 111 -2.52 8.50 -10.66
N GLN A 112 -2.76 9.75 -11.04
CA GLN A 112 -1.70 10.71 -11.33
C GLN A 112 -0.79 10.88 -10.12
N ARG A 113 -1.36 11.01 -8.92
CA ARG A 113 -0.60 11.12 -7.67
C ARG A 113 0.28 9.89 -7.41
N ILE A 114 -0.25 8.68 -7.59
CA ILE A 114 0.54 7.45 -7.47
C ILE A 114 1.68 7.47 -8.48
N SER A 115 1.41 7.79 -9.74
CA SER A 115 2.43 7.84 -10.80
C SER A 115 3.54 8.86 -10.48
N ASP A 116 3.18 10.07 -10.04
CA ASP A 116 4.15 11.10 -9.65
C ASP A 116 5.06 10.64 -8.50
N ILE A 117 4.48 10.00 -7.48
CA ILE A 117 5.21 9.49 -6.31
C ILE A 117 6.14 8.33 -6.72
N MET A 118 5.68 7.43 -7.60
CA MET A 118 6.52 6.32 -8.09
C MET A 118 7.67 6.81 -8.98
N THR A 119 7.43 7.80 -9.83
CA THR A 119 8.50 8.45 -10.63
C THR A 119 9.49 9.16 -9.72
N PHE A 120 9.02 9.86 -8.69
CA PHE A 120 9.88 10.47 -7.68
C PHE A 120 10.74 9.42 -6.96
N LEU A 121 10.15 8.30 -6.54
CA LEU A 121 10.87 7.22 -5.87
C LEU A 121 12.00 6.68 -6.74
N ARG A 122 11.70 6.34 -8.00
CA ARG A 122 12.70 5.81 -8.95
C ARG A 122 13.86 6.78 -9.10
N LYS A 123 13.58 8.06 -9.41
CA LYS A 123 14.62 9.10 -9.55
C LYS A 123 15.45 9.27 -8.27
N THR A 124 14.82 9.18 -7.11
CA THR A 124 15.50 9.31 -5.81
C THR A 124 16.46 8.14 -5.56
N ILE A 125 16.10 6.92 -5.95
CA ILE A 125 16.94 5.72 -5.81
C ILE A 125 18.10 5.78 -6.82
N GLU A 126 17.81 6.09 -8.08
CA GLU A 126 18.82 6.24 -9.15
C GLU A 126 19.87 7.29 -8.79
N ALA A 127 19.47 8.44 -8.21
CA ALA A 127 20.37 9.53 -7.87
C ALA A 127 21.33 9.22 -6.72
N LYS A 128 20.95 8.36 -5.76
CA LYS A 128 21.80 8.00 -4.61
C LYS A 128 22.80 6.87 -4.93
N TYR A 129 22.53 6.09 -5.98
CA TYR A 129 23.35 4.96 -6.41
C TYR A 129 23.71 3.96 -5.28
N ASP A 130 22.78 3.67 -4.37
CA ASP A 130 22.91 2.52 -3.46
C ASP A 130 22.36 1.28 -4.18
N ILE A 131 23.26 0.34 -4.48
CA ILE A 131 22.96 -0.90 -5.22
C ILE A 131 21.84 -1.69 -4.51
N ARG A 132 21.83 -1.72 -3.17
CA ARG A 132 20.83 -2.48 -2.41
C ARG A 132 19.46 -1.86 -2.51
N ASP A 133 19.36 -0.53 -2.45
CA ASP A 133 18.09 0.18 -2.65
C ASP A 133 17.53 -0.07 -4.05
N PHE A 134 18.40 -0.04 -5.07
CA PHE A 134 18.01 -0.25 -6.46
C PHE A 134 17.55 -1.70 -6.71
N GLU A 135 18.29 -2.70 -6.22
CA GLU A 135 17.88 -4.11 -6.30
C GLU A 135 16.57 -4.37 -5.56
N LEU A 136 16.40 -3.81 -4.37
CA LEU A 136 15.18 -3.93 -3.58
C LEU A 136 13.97 -3.33 -4.31
N TYR A 137 14.13 -2.13 -4.87
CA TYR A 137 13.08 -1.48 -5.68
C TYR A 137 12.70 -2.34 -6.89
N ASN A 138 13.67 -2.81 -7.67
CA ASN A 138 13.41 -3.66 -8.83
C ASN A 138 12.71 -4.97 -8.44
N ARG A 139 13.09 -5.58 -7.32
CA ARG A 139 12.44 -6.77 -6.78
C ARG A 139 10.98 -6.50 -6.42
N ARG A 140 10.70 -5.37 -5.76
CA ARG A 140 9.33 -4.96 -5.38
C ARG A 140 8.46 -4.69 -6.60
N ILE A 141 8.97 -3.98 -7.61
CA ILE A 141 8.26 -3.73 -8.87
C ILE A 141 7.97 -5.04 -9.60
N ARG A 142 8.94 -5.94 -9.70
CA ARG A 142 8.72 -7.26 -10.33
C ARG A 142 7.64 -8.05 -9.60
N LYS A 143 7.70 -8.12 -8.26
CA LYS A 143 6.70 -8.83 -7.46
C LYS A 143 5.31 -8.24 -7.61
N LEU A 144 5.20 -6.90 -7.62
CA LEU A 144 3.93 -6.20 -7.88
C LEU A 144 3.33 -6.64 -9.22
N ILE A 145 4.13 -6.67 -10.28
CA ILE A 145 3.69 -7.09 -11.62
C ILE A 145 3.27 -8.57 -11.61
N ASP A 146 4.09 -9.45 -11.01
CA ASP A 146 3.81 -10.88 -10.90
C ASP A 146 2.51 -11.16 -10.14
N ASP A 147 2.12 -10.29 -9.20
CA ASP A 147 0.87 -10.36 -8.46
C ASP A 147 -0.34 -9.78 -9.20
N GLY A 148 -0.18 -9.34 -10.46
CA GLY A 148 -1.23 -8.75 -11.28
C GLY A 148 -1.32 -7.22 -11.20
N GLY A 149 -0.30 -6.58 -10.63
CA GLY A 149 -0.13 -5.13 -10.58
C GLY A 149 -0.03 -4.46 -11.95
N PRO A 150 -0.08 -3.11 -12.01
CA PRO A 150 0.15 -2.37 -13.24
C PRO A 150 1.59 -2.60 -13.73
N THR A 151 1.75 -2.88 -15.02
CA THR A 151 3.08 -3.07 -15.64
C THR A 151 3.88 -1.78 -15.71
N ASN A 152 3.20 -0.63 -15.67
CA ASN A 152 3.81 0.69 -15.59
C ASN A 152 3.09 1.55 -14.54
N ILE A 153 3.51 1.43 -13.27
CA ILE A 153 2.92 2.19 -12.17
C ILE A 153 3.27 3.70 -12.22
N GLU A 154 4.28 4.08 -13.00
CA GLU A 154 4.65 5.48 -13.26
C GLU A 154 3.74 6.14 -14.32
N SER A 155 2.80 5.40 -14.91
CA SER A 155 1.85 5.90 -15.91
C SER A 155 0.55 5.09 -15.86
N LEU A 156 -0.24 5.31 -14.82
CA LEU A 156 -1.54 4.65 -14.57
C LEU A 156 -2.71 5.24 -15.37
#